data_AF-A0A7W8RZV4-F1
#
_entry.id   AF-A0A7W8RZV4-F1
#
_cell.length_a   1.000
_cell.length_b   1.000
_cell.length_c   1.000
_cell.angle_alpha   90.00
_cell.angle_beta   90.00
_cell.angle_gamma   90.00
#
_symmetry.space_group_name_H-M   'P 1'
#
loop_
_entity.id
_entity.type
_entity.pdbx_description
1 polymer ?
#
loop_
_entity_poly.entity_id
_entity_poly.type
_entity_poly.pdbx_seq_one_letter_code
_entity_poly.pdbx_strand_id
1 'polypeptide(L)'
;MLGLAGFFNGAGSRTTRNARVSGSEHGHRDFASTEKPLNYFYLEVRWQGYPLVHNAHLCADLGYYYRDNDVEEGARRAIEATDCHDAHTSWYCEKQRTEIARYLPDNRQLVATYAALLDDLIARAPR
;
A
#
# COMPACT_ATOMS: atom_id res chain seq x y z
N MET A 1 30.22 3.76 -62.26
CA MET A 1 28.89 4.39 -62.11
C MET A 1 28.60 4.46 -60.61
N LEU A 2 28.93 5.56 -59.91
CA LEU A 2 28.09 6.76 -59.65
C LEU A 2 26.73 6.38 -59.01
N GLY A 3 26.37 6.80 -57.79
CA GLY A 3 27.03 7.71 -56.84
C GLY A 3 26.25 7.92 -55.51
N LEU A 4 26.93 8.62 -54.58
CA LEU A 4 26.51 9.57 -53.51
C LEU A 4 25.35 9.18 -52.54
N ALA A 5 25.52 9.05 -51.21
CA ALA A 5 25.96 9.98 -50.15
C ALA A 5 25.03 11.19 -49.90
N GLY A 6 24.55 11.34 -48.65
CA GLY A 6 23.74 12.48 -48.21
C GLY A 6 23.41 12.47 -46.71
N PHE A 7 24.41 12.80 -45.89
CA PHE A 7 24.30 13.30 -44.51
C PHE A 7 23.63 14.68 -44.51
N PHE A 8 22.83 15.06 -43.51
CA PHE A 8 22.99 16.35 -42.79
C PHE A 8 22.15 16.44 -41.52
N ASN A 9 22.84 16.88 -40.46
CA ASN A 9 22.40 17.23 -39.12
C ASN A 9 21.88 18.68 -39.11
N GLY A 10 20.94 19.05 -38.22
CA GLY A 10 20.46 20.43 -38.12
C GLY A 10 19.56 20.69 -36.91
N ALA A 11 20.17 21.08 -35.79
CA ALA A 11 19.54 21.55 -34.57
C ALA A 11 18.81 22.90 -34.75
N GLY A 12 17.75 23.17 -33.96
CA GLY A 12 17.19 24.53 -33.86
C GLY A 12 15.83 24.69 -33.17
N SER A 13 15.86 24.79 -31.84
CA SER A 13 15.09 25.66 -30.93
C SER A 13 13.59 25.97 -31.12
N ARG A 14 12.82 25.51 -30.12
CA ARG A 14 11.68 26.12 -29.40
C ARG A 14 10.81 27.18 -30.11
N THR A 15 9.51 26.91 -30.17
CA THR A 15 8.48 27.88 -29.76
C THR A 15 7.29 27.15 -29.16
N THR A 16 7.02 27.50 -27.91
CA THR A 16 5.84 27.18 -27.11
C THR A 16 4.56 27.65 -27.78
N ARG A 17 3.57 26.77 -27.96
CA ARG A 17 2.16 27.18 -27.97
C ARG A 17 1.33 26.27 -27.09
N ASN A 18 1.00 26.88 -25.96
CA ASN A 18 0.08 26.48 -24.93
C ASN A 18 -1.34 26.47 -25.54
N ALA A 19 -1.92 25.30 -25.79
CA ALA A 19 -3.35 25.17 -26.07
C ALA A 19 -4.01 24.64 -24.80
N ARG A 20 -4.49 25.59 -23.99
CA ARG A 20 -5.30 25.38 -22.79
C ARG A 20 -6.56 24.59 -23.18
N VAL A 21 -6.56 23.28 -22.93
CA VAL A 21 -7.81 22.50 -22.87
C VAL A 21 -8.47 22.87 -21.55
N SER A 22 -9.47 23.73 -21.64
CA SER A 22 -10.42 24.02 -20.57
C SER A 22 -11.31 22.79 -20.37
N GLY A 23 -10.76 21.72 -19.80
CA GLY A 23 -11.50 20.62 -19.23
C GLY A 23 -11.93 21.04 -17.83
N SER A 24 -13.24 21.18 -17.62
CA SER A 24 -13.81 21.40 -16.30
C SER A 24 -13.31 20.30 -15.36
N GLU A 25 -12.46 20.66 -14.39
CA GLU A 25 -12.04 19.79 -13.29
C GLU A 25 -13.25 19.55 -12.37
N HIS A 26 -14.19 18.74 -12.84
CA HIS A 26 -15.03 17.96 -11.95
C HIS A 26 -14.08 17.02 -11.25
N GLY A 27 -13.80 17.32 -9.98
CA GLY A 27 -12.94 16.52 -9.12
C GLY A 27 -13.42 15.08 -9.10
N HIS A 28 -12.84 14.27 -9.98
CA HIS A 28 -12.60 12.87 -9.73
C HIS A 28 -11.64 12.83 -8.56
N ARG A 29 -12.20 12.98 -7.35
CA ARG A 29 -11.57 12.37 -6.19
C ARG A 29 -11.57 10.90 -6.52
N ASP A 30 -10.42 10.39 -6.93
CA ASP A 30 -10.15 8.98 -6.94
C ASP A 30 -10.54 8.47 -5.56
N PHE A 31 -11.74 7.88 -5.48
CA PHE A 31 -12.26 7.20 -4.31
C PHE A 31 -11.51 5.86 -4.19
N ALA A 32 -10.18 5.90 -4.29
CA ALA A 32 -9.37 4.89 -3.68
C ALA A 32 -9.63 5.02 -2.18
N SER A 33 -10.01 3.91 -1.56
CA SER A 33 -10.16 3.78 -0.11
C SER A 33 -8.80 4.00 0.56
N THR A 34 -8.29 5.23 0.52
CA THR A 34 -7.04 5.64 1.11
C THR A 34 -7.21 5.49 2.61
N GLU A 35 -6.45 4.55 3.17
CA GLU A 35 -6.34 4.33 4.61
C GLU A 35 -7.55 3.64 5.27
N LYS A 36 -7.74 2.35 4.95
CA LYS A 36 -8.43 1.42 5.86
C LYS A 36 -7.40 0.64 6.68
N PRO A 37 -6.75 1.24 7.69
CA PRO A 37 -5.52 0.71 8.27
C PRO A 37 -5.65 -0.66 8.97
N LEU A 38 -6.88 -1.12 9.21
CA LEU A 38 -7.21 -2.41 9.84
C LEU A 38 -8.36 -3.12 9.10
N ASN A 39 -8.22 -3.30 7.78
CA ASN A 39 -9.15 -4.16 7.04
C ASN A 39 -8.85 -5.65 7.33
N TYR A 40 -9.87 -6.42 7.73
CA TYR A 40 -9.78 -7.88 7.92
C TYR A 40 -9.15 -8.60 6.73
N PHE A 41 -9.43 -8.14 5.51
CA PHE A 41 -8.85 -8.65 4.27
C PHE A 41 -7.32 -8.73 4.34
N TYR A 42 -6.69 -7.74 4.96
CA TYR A 42 -5.25 -7.72 5.08
C TYR A 42 -4.76 -8.90 5.93
N LEU A 43 -5.40 -9.15 7.07
CA LEU A 43 -5.04 -10.26 7.96
C LEU A 43 -5.25 -11.61 7.28
N GLU A 44 -6.38 -11.79 6.58
CA GLU A 44 -6.72 -13.06 5.92
C GLU A 44 -5.75 -13.44 4.81
N VAL A 45 -5.44 -12.51 3.90
CA VAL A 45 -4.53 -12.76 2.76
C VAL A 45 -3.17 -13.25 3.24
N ARG A 46 -2.65 -12.64 4.32
CA ARG A 46 -1.34 -12.98 4.89
C ARG A 46 -1.38 -14.22 5.76
N TRP A 47 -2.50 -14.49 6.45
CA TRP A 47 -2.69 -15.74 7.19
C TRP A 47 -2.61 -16.97 6.26
N GLN A 48 -3.11 -16.81 5.04
CA GLN A 48 -3.02 -17.81 3.96
C GLN A 48 -1.66 -17.83 3.26
N GLY A 49 -0.78 -16.88 3.55
CA GLY A 49 0.58 -16.84 3.04
C GLY A 49 0.80 -16.02 1.78
N TYR A 50 -0.23 -15.37 1.24
CA TYR A 50 -0.07 -14.59 0.00
C TYR A 50 0.75 -13.31 0.22
N PRO A 51 1.50 -12.84 -0.81
CA PRO A 51 2.18 -11.57 -0.76
C PRO A 51 1.14 -10.44 -0.87
N LEU A 52 1.15 -9.52 0.09
CA LEU A 52 0.28 -8.36 0.08
C LEU A 52 1.12 -7.09 0.19
N VAL A 53 1.03 -6.23 -0.83
CA VAL A 53 1.61 -4.89 -0.86
C VAL A 53 0.57 -3.89 -0.39
N HIS A 54 0.89 -3.07 0.62
CA HIS A 54 -0.08 -2.11 1.17
C HIS A 54 0.57 -0.92 1.90
N ASN A 55 -0.24 0.10 2.19
CA ASN A 55 0.13 1.29 2.96
C ASN A 55 -0.58 1.44 4.31
N ALA A 56 -1.27 0.40 4.78
CA ALA A 56 -1.91 0.38 6.10
C ALA A 56 -0.90 0.49 7.25
N HIS A 57 -0.76 1.70 7.82
CA HIS A 57 0.24 2.01 8.85
C HIS A 57 0.04 1.28 10.19
N LEU A 58 -1.20 0.90 10.56
CA LEU A 58 -1.46 0.12 11.79
C LEU A 58 -0.99 -1.33 11.70
N CYS A 59 -0.60 -1.78 10.51
CA CYS A 59 -0.09 -3.12 10.22
C CYS A 59 1.22 -3.05 9.41
N ALA A 60 2.05 -2.03 9.61
CA ALA A 60 3.24 -1.77 8.80
C ALA A 60 4.32 -2.88 8.84
N ASP A 61 4.26 -3.75 9.82
CA ASP A 61 5.11 -4.92 10.01
C ASP A 61 4.58 -6.20 9.34
N LEU A 62 3.37 -6.14 8.77
CA LEU A 62 2.77 -7.23 8.01
C LEU A 62 3.00 -7.04 6.50
N GLY A 63 3.21 -8.15 5.79
CA GLY A 63 3.40 -8.15 4.33
C GLY A 63 4.52 -7.22 3.83
N TYR A 64 4.29 -6.64 2.65
CA TYR A 64 5.19 -5.71 1.98
C TYR A 64 4.65 -4.29 2.11
N TYR A 65 5.05 -3.60 3.18
CA TYR A 65 4.57 -2.27 3.49
C TYR A 65 5.30 -1.18 2.70
N TYR A 66 4.55 -0.18 2.23
CA TYR A 66 5.08 1.09 1.74
C TYR A 66 4.40 2.26 2.47
N ARG A 67 5.12 3.38 2.60
CA ARG A 67 4.65 4.51 3.40
C ARG A 67 3.73 5.43 2.60
N ASP A 68 2.71 5.95 3.25
CA ASP A 68 1.78 6.94 2.70
C ASP A 68 1.20 6.46 1.35
N ASN A 69 1.14 7.33 0.34
CA ASN A 69 0.77 6.94 -1.02
C ASN A 69 1.98 7.01 -1.97
N ASP A 70 3.16 6.63 -1.49
CA ASP A 70 4.36 6.55 -2.32
C ASP A 70 4.24 5.39 -3.32
N VAL A 71 3.83 5.74 -4.54
CA VAL A 71 3.62 4.78 -5.64
C VAL A 71 4.94 4.14 -6.09
N GLU A 72 6.07 4.85 -5.99
CA GLU A 72 7.37 4.32 -6.40
C GLU A 72 7.88 3.27 -5.41
N GLU A 73 7.75 3.53 -4.10
CA GLU A 73 8.00 2.51 -3.08
C GLU A 73 7.03 1.33 -3.24
N GLY A 74 5.73 1.59 -3.45
CA GLY A 74 4.74 0.54 -3.70
C GLY A 74 5.10 -0.35 -4.90
N ALA A 75 5.57 0.24 -6.00
CA ALA A 75 6.03 -0.50 -7.18
C ALA A 75 7.27 -1.36 -6.86
N ARG A 76 8.25 -0.80 -6.12
CA ARG A 76 9.42 -1.57 -5.68
C ARG A 76 9.04 -2.76 -4.79
N ARG A 77 8.08 -2.58 -3.88
CA ARG A 77 7.54 -3.67 -3.05
C ARG A 77 6.82 -4.74 -3.85
N ALA A 78 6.10 -4.37 -4.91
CA ALA A 78 5.47 -5.33 -5.80
C ALA A 78 6.48 -6.18 -6.57
N ILE A 79 7.58 -5.57 -7.04
CA ILE A 79 8.68 -6.30 -7.68
C ILE A 79 9.34 -7.25 -6.66
N GLU A 80 9.70 -6.75 -5.47
CA GLU A 80 10.27 -7.56 -4.39
C GLU A 80 9.39 -8.76 -4.02
N ALA A 81 8.07 -8.54 -3.92
CA ALA A 81 7.12 -9.60 -3.64
C ALA A 81 7.07 -10.64 -4.78
N THR A 82 7.20 -10.23 -6.03
CA THR A 82 7.20 -11.16 -7.16
C THR A 82 8.48 -11.99 -7.21
N ASP A 83 9.64 -11.38 -6.94
CA ASP A 83 10.94 -12.02 -7.10
C ASP A 83 11.32 -12.92 -5.92
N CYS A 84 10.94 -12.54 -4.69
CA CYS A 84 11.49 -13.14 -3.46
C CYS A 84 10.51 -14.01 -2.66
N HIS A 85 9.20 -13.85 -2.90
CA HIS A 85 8.18 -14.42 -2.01
C HIS A 85 8.13 -15.96 -2.05
N ASP A 86 8.18 -16.55 -3.24
CA ASP A 86 8.11 -18.00 -3.45
C ASP A 86 9.32 -18.73 -2.83
N ALA A 87 10.49 -18.07 -2.80
CA ALA A 87 11.70 -18.63 -2.22
C ALA A 87 11.62 -18.79 -0.69
N HIS A 88 10.71 -18.08 -0.01
CA HIS A 88 10.64 -18.03 1.45
C HIS A 88 9.22 -18.20 2.00
N THR A 89 8.29 -18.79 1.22
CA THR A 89 6.86 -18.81 1.56
C THR A 89 6.56 -19.44 2.92
N SER A 90 7.22 -20.54 3.31
CA SER A 90 6.99 -21.19 4.62
C SER A 90 7.37 -20.29 5.79
N TRP A 91 8.58 -19.73 5.75
CA TRP A 91 9.06 -18.76 6.74
C TRP A 91 8.18 -17.51 6.79
N TYR A 92 7.77 -17.00 5.63
CA TYR A 92 6.87 -15.85 5.55
C TYR A 92 5.53 -16.15 6.23
N CYS A 93 4.90 -17.29 5.94
CA CYS A 93 3.64 -17.71 6.57
C CYS A 93 3.77 -17.78 8.09
N GLU A 94 4.81 -18.42 8.62
CA GLU A 94 5.04 -18.54 10.05
C GLU A 94 5.23 -17.17 10.72
N LYS A 95 6.05 -16.32 10.11
CA LYS A 95 6.26 -14.95 10.58
C LYS A 95 4.95 -14.16 10.60
N GLN A 96 4.22 -14.14 9.48
CA GLN A 96 2.96 -13.38 9.38
C GLN A 96 1.93 -13.86 10.41
N ARG A 97 1.79 -15.17 10.63
CA ARG A 97 0.87 -15.70 11.65
C ARG A 97 1.26 -15.31 13.07
N THR A 98 2.57 -15.30 13.35
CA THR A 98 3.10 -14.85 14.64
C THR A 98 2.76 -13.38 14.88
N GLU A 99 2.98 -12.52 13.89
CA GLU A 99 2.67 -11.10 14.00
C GLU A 99 1.15 -10.84 14.08
N ILE A 100 0.34 -11.58 13.30
CA ILE A 100 -1.13 -11.48 13.32
C ILE A 100 -1.72 -11.88 14.68
N ALA A 101 -1.02 -12.72 15.47
CA ALA A 101 -1.51 -13.22 16.76
C ALA A 101 -1.99 -12.11 17.70
N ARG A 102 -1.39 -10.91 17.64
CA ARG A 102 -1.80 -9.78 18.48
C ARG A 102 -3.21 -9.26 18.20
N TYR A 103 -3.75 -9.50 17.00
CA TYR A 103 -5.09 -9.09 16.58
C TYR A 103 -6.13 -10.19 16.75
N LEU A 104 -5.72 -11.39 17.15
CA LEU A 104 -6.65 -12.50 17.32
C LEU A 104 -7.54 -12.29 18.55
N PRO A 105 -8.80 -12.78 18.49
CA PRO A 105 -9.74 -12.62 19.60
C PRO A 105 -9.38 -13.43 20.85
N ASP A 106 -8.46 -14.39 20.73
CA ASP A 106 -7.91 -15.17 21.85
C ASP A 106 -6.85 -14.39 22.64
N ASN A 107 -6.41 -13.21 22.17
CA ASN A 107 -5.54 -12.31 22.90
C ASN A 107 -6.26 -11.75 24.15
N ARG A 108 -6.14 -12.47 25.26
CA ARG A 108 -6.80 -12.16 26.54
C ARG A 108 -6.44 -10.77 27.07
N GLN A 109 -5.22 -10.31 26.82
CA GLN A 109 -4.79 -8.97 27.23
C GLN A 109 -5.53 -7.90 26.44
N LEU A 110 -5.62 -8.04 25.11
CA LEU A 110 -6.37 -7.13 24.25
C LEU A 110 -7.84 -7.05 24.68
N VAL A 111 -8.49 -8.20 24.88
CA VAL A 111 -9.88 -8.28 25.33
C VAL A 111 -10.07 -7.58 26.68
N ALA A 112 -9.18 -7.83 27.65
CA ALA A 112 -9.24 -7.19 28.96
C ALA A 112 -9.06 -5.66 28.88
N THR A 113 -8.17 -5.17 28.02
CA THR A 113 -7.98 -3.73 27.78
C THR A 113 -9.25 -3.09 27.24
N TYR A 114 -9.89 -3.69 26.22
CA TYR A 114 -11.14 -3.16 25.69
C TYR A 114 -12.28 -3.21 26.72
N ALA A 115 -12.38 -4.27 27.53
CA ALA A 115 -13.37 -4.36 28.60
C ALA A 115 -13.19 -3.22 29.62
N ALA A 116 -11.97 -2.97 30.09
CA ALA A 116 -11.68 -1.90 31.02
C ALA A 116 -12.02 -0.50 30.46
N LEU A 117 -11.72 -0.26 29.18
CA LEU A 117 -12.07 1.00 28.51
C LEU A 117 -13.59 1.21 28.42
N LEU A 118 -14.36 0.14 28.18
CA LEU A 118 -15.81 0.19 28.15
C LEU A 118 -16.40 0.41 29.55
N ASP A 119 -15.89 -0.27 30.56
CA ASP A 119 -16.30 -0.08 31.95
C ASP A 119 -16.05 1.38 32.40
N ASP A 120 -14.87 1.93 32.09
CA ASP A 120 -14.52 3.32 32.36
C ASP A 120 -15.44 4.31 31.64
N LEU A 121 -15.77 4.05 30.38
CA LEU A 121 -16.67 4.90 29.58
C LEU A 121 -18.08 4.93 30.20
N ILE A 122 -18.60 3.76 30.58
CA ILE A 122 -19.93 3.62 31.20
C ILE A 122 -19.93 4.29 32.58
N ALA A 123 -18.88 4.12 33.38
CA ALA A 123 -18.77 4.73 34.70
C ALA A 123 -18.72 6.27 34.66
N ARG A 124 -18.19 6.85 33.58
CA ARG A 124 -18.07 8.32 33.39
C ARG A 124 -19.29 8.96 32.72
N ALA A 125 -20.20 8.18 32.16
CA ALA A 125 -21.38 8.72 31.49
C ALA A 125 -22.25 9.49 32.51
N PRO A 126 -22.55 10.78 32.29
CA PRO A 126 -23.44 11.52 33.18
C PRO A 126 -24.83 10.88 33.13
N ARG A 127 -25.44 10.72 34.32
CA ARG A 127 -26.82 10.25 34.47
C ARG A 127 -27.82 11.31 34.03
#